data_AF-A0A836TBQ1-F1
#
_entry.id   AF-A0A836TBQ1-F1
#
_cell.length_a   1.000
_cell.length_b   1.000
_cell.length_c   1.000
_cell.angle_alpha   90.00
_cell.angle_beta   90.00
_cell.angle_gamma   90.00
#
_symmetry.space_group_name_H-M   'P 1'
#
loop_
_entity.id
_entity.type
_entity.pdbx_description
1 polymer ?
#
loop_
_entity_poly.entity_id
_entity_poly.type
_entity_poly.pdbx_seq_one_letter_code
_entity_poly.pdbx_strand_id
1 'polypeptide(L)'
;TDAIGRDWQCGTLQVDFVLPERLDINYVGEDGNRHRPVMLHRAILGSLERFAGIMIENYAGRFPLWLQPVQAVVATITSDGDDYARTVLTALKEAGLRAEIDIRNEKINYKVREHSHAKVPALFVVGRREAEEGTVSVRRLGSKEQETLALNEAVARLSDEAVMPGL
;
A
#
# COMPACT_ATOMS: atom_id res chain seq x y z
N THR A 1 12.76 6.36 15.47
CA THR A 1 12.33 5.32 16.42
C THR A 1 11.06 4.67 15.86
N ASP A 2 10.95 3.35 15.91
CA ASP A 2 9.73 2.63 15.46
C ASP A 2 8.60 2.67 16.51
N ALA A 3 7.46 2.08 16.18
CA ALA A 3 6.27 2.02 17.05
C ALA A 3 6.48 1.39 18.44
N ILE A 4 7.60 0.69 18.67
CA ILE A 4 7.93 0.05 19.96
C ILE A 4 9.19 0.61 20.62
N GLY A 5 9.72 1.73 20.13
CA GLY A 5 10.79 2.45 20.81
C GLY A 5 12.21 2.07 20.37
N ARG A 6 12.40 1.29 19.31
CA ARG A 6 13.75 0.95 18.80
C ARG A 6 14.26 1.99 17.82
N ASP A 7 15.57 2.23 17.86
CA ASP A 7 16.24 3.15 16.95
C ASP A 7 16.82 2.42 15.73
N TRP A 8 16.57 3.03 14.57
CA TRP A 8 16.98 2.52 13.27
C TRP A 8 17.75 3.59 12.53
N GLN A 9 18.94 3.25 12.05
CA GLN A 9 19.64 4.08 11.10
C GLN A 9 19.11 3.75 9.69
N CYS A 10 18.26 4.63 9.15
CA CYS A 10 17.77 4.55 7.78
C CYS A 10 18.60 5.47 6.86
N GLY A 11 18.64 6.75 7.22
CA GLY A 11 19.30 7.78 6.43
C GLY A 11 20.81 7.86 6.65
N THR A 12 21.54 8.23 5.61
CA THR A 12 22.94 8.65 5.71
C THR A 12 23.24 9.78 4.71
N LEU A 13 24.10 10.70 5.11
CA LEU A 13 24.73 11.70 4.26
C LEU A 13 26.20 11.75 4.64
N GLN A 14 27.07 11.26 3.77
CA GLN A 14 28.50 11.11 4.03
C GLN A 14 29.28 11.97 3.05
N VAL A 15 30.24 12.74 3.59
CA VAL A 15 31.14 13.58 2.80
C VAL A 15 32.43 12.79 2.55
N ASP A 16 32.83 12.68 1.29
CA ASP A 16 33.97 11.88 0.85
C ASP A 16 34.92 12.71 -0.05
N PHE A 17 36.14 12.88 0.45
CA PHE A 17 37.24 13.56 -0.25
C PHE A 17 38.24 12.57 -0.86
N VAL A 18 38.13 11.27 -0.56
CA VAL A 18 39.11 10.22 -0.89
C VAL A 18 38.79 9.57 -2.24
N LEU A 19 37.54 9.17 -2.48
CA LEU A 19 37.19 8.52 -3.77
C LEU A 19 37.41 9.43 -4.99
N PRO A 20 37.09 10.74 -4.97
CA PRO A 20 37.44 11.64 -6.07
C PRO A 20 38.93 11.63 -6.41
N GLU A 21 39.81 11.46 -5.41
CA GLU A 21 41.25 11.33 -5.62
C GLU A 21 41.63 9.99 -6.22
N ARG A 22 41.17 8.89 -5.61
CA ARG A 22 41.52 7.53 -6.05
C ARG A 22 41.04 7.19 -7.45
N LEU A 23 39.94 7.81 -7.89
CA LEU A 23 39.32 7.58 -9.21
C LEU A 23 39.69 8.65 -10.25
N ASP A 24 40.59 9.57 -9.91
CA ASP A 24 40.98 10.73 -10.73
C ASP A 24 39.80 11.57 -11.28
N ILE A 25 38.79 11.79 -10.44
CA ILE A 25 37.62 12.60 -10.80
C ILE A 25 37.99 14.07 -10.69
N ASN A 26 37.70 14.84 -11.75
CA ASN A 26 37.99 16.27 -11.84
C ASN A 26 36.87 17.00 -12.61
N TYR A 27 36.69 18.29 -12.34
CA TYR A 27 35.87 19.22 -13.14
C TYR A 27 36.70 20.47 -13.49
N VAL A 28 36.24 21.28 -14.45
CA VAL A 28 36.89 22.55 -14.81
C VAL A 28 36.20 23.69 -14.08
N GLY A 29 36.98 24.48 -13.32
CA GLY A 29 36.49 25.62 -12.56
C GLY A 29 36.35 26.87 -13.43
N GLU A 30 35.79 27.94 -12.85
CA GLU A 30 35.64 29.25 -13.51
C GLU A 30 36.99 29.88 -13.90
N ASP A 31 38.06 29.47 -13.25
CA ASP A 31 39.44 29.86 -13.55
C ASP A 31 40.05 29.08 -14.73
N GLY A 32 39.31 28.14 -15.33
CA GLY A 32 39.77 27.29 -16.42
C GLY A 32 40.69 26.14 -15.98
N ASN A 33 40.97 26.00 -14.67
CA ASN A 33 41.82 24.93 -14.15
C ASN A 33 41.02 23.68 -13.78
N ARG A 34 41.71 22.55 -13.63
CA ARG A 34 41.13 21.31 -13.11
C ARG A 34 41.05 21.37 -11.59
N HIS A 35 39.85 21.14 -11.06
CA HIS A 35 39.57 21.03 -9.63
C HIS A 35 38.99 19.66 -9.30
N ARG A 36 39.23 19.20 -8.08
CA ARG A 36 38.69 17.93 -7.58
C ARG A 36 37.38 18.19 -6.83
N PRO A 37 36.28 17.50 -7.17
CA PRO A 37 35.02 17.69 -6.47
C PRO A 37 35.01 16.97 -5.12
N VAL A 38 34.08 17.36 -4.25
CA VAL A 38 33.72 16.60 -3.04
C VAL A 38 32.55 15.68 -3.38
N MET A 39 32.65 14.41 -2.99
CA MET A 39 31.58 13.44 -3.22
C MET A 39 30.66 13.36 -2.01
N LEU A 40 29.34 13.40 -2.24
CA LEU A 40 28.33 13.21 -1.21
C LEU A 40 27.60 11.89 -1.44
N HIS A 41 27.78 10.94 -0.54
CA HIS A 41 27.03 9.67 -0.56
C HIS A 41 25.76 9.85 0.26
N ARG A 42 24.60 9.54 -0.34
CA ARG A 42 23.30 9.66 0.34
C ARG A 42 22.46 8.41 0.21
N ALA A 43 21.78 8.06 1.28
CA ALA A 43 20.63 7.15 1.26
C ALA A 43 19.58 7.71 2.22
N ILE A 44 18.31 7.69 1.82
CA ILE A 44 17.20 8.19 2.66
C ILE A 44 16.61 7.03 3.47
N LEU A 45 16.32 5.92 2.80
CA LEU A 45 15.71 4.73 3.40
C LEU A 45 16.74 3.67 3.80
N GLY A 46 18.00 3.81 3.37
CA GLY A 46 18.99 2.74 3.46
C GLY A 46 18.70 1.66 2.41
N SER A 47 18.89 0.38 2.77
CA SER A 47 18.50 -0.73 1.91
C SER A 47 16.99 -0.95 1.94
N LEU A 48 16.41 -1.34 0.80
CA LEU A 48 14.96 -1.57 0.70
C LEU A 48 14.53 -2.77 1.54
N GLU A 49 15.36 -3.79 1.66
CA GLU A 49 15.09 -4.99 2.47
C GLU A 49 14.98 -4.63 3.96
N ARG A 50 15.92 -3.80 4.45
CA ARG A 50 15.89 -3.34 5.84
C ARG A 50 14.72 -2.41 6.07
N PHE A 51 14.48 -1.47 5.15
CA PHE A 51 13.35 -0.55 5.26
C PHE A 51 12.01 -1.32 5.27
N ALA A 52 11.84 -2.32 4.40
CA ALA A 52 10.66 -3.17 4.40
C ALA A 52 10.47 -3.90 5.74
N GLY A 53 11.54 -4.47 6.31
CA GLY A 53 11.51 -5.08 7.64
C GLY A 53 11.06 -4.11 8.73
N ILE A 54 11.63 -2.90 8.76
CA ILE A 54 11.25 -1.84 9.70
C ILE A 54 9.76 -1.50 9.54
N MET A 55 9.27 -1.37 8.31
CA MET A 55 7.87 -1.04 8.05
C MET A 55 6.94 -2.18 8.51
N ILE A 56 7.28 -3.44 8.24
CA ILE A 56 6.50 -4.60 8.69
C ILE A 56 6.36 -4.58 10.22
N GLU A 57 7.47 -4.40 10.94
CA GLU A 57 7.48 -4.38 12.41
C GLU A 57 6.75 -3.14 12.96
N ASN A 58 6.98 -1.97 12.38
CA ASN A 58 6.36 -0.70 12.79
C ASN A 58 4.83 -0.74 12.69
N TYR A 59 4.28 -1.39 11.64
CA TYR A 59 2.84 -1.49 11.44
C TYR A 59 2.24 -2.81 11.96
N ALA A 60 3.06 -3.73 12.50
CA ALA A 60 2.66 -5.10 12.82
C ALA A 60 1.89 -5.78 11.65
N GLY A 61 2.35 -5.54 10.42
CA GLY A 61 1.73 -6.00 9.18
C GLY A 61 0.40 -5.33 8.78
N ARG A 62 -0.12 -4.38 9.58
CA ARG A 62 -1.32 -3.59 9.25
C ARG A 62 -0.90 -2.27 8.58
N PHE A 63 -0.44 -2.37 7.34
CA PHE A 63 0.05 -1.20 6.61
C PHE A 63 -1.04 -0.17 6.34
N PRO A 64 -0.67 1.11 6.14
CA PRO A 64 -1.54 2.10 5.53
C PRO A 64 -2.01 1.61 4.16
N LEU A 65 -3.21 2.04 3.74
CA LEU A 65 -3.85 1.57 2.52
C LEU A 65 -2.93 1.67 1.29
N TRP A 66 -2.25 2.80 1.11
CA TRP A 66 -1.35 3.04 -0.02
C TRP A 66 -0.18 2.04 -0.11
N LEU A 67 0.27 1.46 1.02
CA LEU A 67 1.40 0.54 1.09
C LEU A 67 0.99 -0.94 1.13
N GLN A 68 -0.27 -1.23 1.44
CA GLN A 68 -0.75 -2.61 1.59
C GLN A 68 -0.70 -3.39 0.26
N PRO A 69 -0.18 -4.63 0.21
CA PRO A 69 -0.13 -5.43 -1.02
C PRO A 69 -1.53 -5.69 -1.62
N VAL A 70 -2.50 -6.05 -0.77
CA VAL A 70 -3.91 -6.22 -1.12
C VAL A 70 -4.74 -5.20 -0.34
N GLN A 71 -5.20 -4.16 -1.03
CA GLN A 71 -5.90 -3.02 -0.45
C GLN A 71 -7.38 -3.36 -0.18
N ALA A 72 -7.99 -4.12 -1.08
CA ALA A 72 -9.37 -4.54 -0.98
C ALA A 72 -9.57 -5.99 -1.42
N VAL A 73 -10.53 -6.67 -0.81
CA VAL A 73 -11.06 -7.95 -1.31
C VAL A 73 -12.55 -7.82 -1.54
N VAL A 74 -13.04 -8.32 -2.67
CA VAL A 74 -14.47 -8.45 -2.96
C VAL A 74 -14.92 -9.88 -2.66
N ALA A 75 -15.83 -10.06 -1.71
CA ALA A 75 -16.31 -11.37 -1.27
C ALA A 75 -17.81 -11.52 -1.50
N THR A 76 -18.22 -12.66 -2.07
CA THR A 76 -19.63 -12.98 -2.27
C THR A 76 -20.22 -13.74 -1.10
N ILE A 77 -21.50 -13.47 -0.78
CA ILE A 77 -22.28 -14.23 0.22
C ILE A 77 -22.76 -15.56 -0.37
N THR A 78 -23.26 -15.52 -1.61
CA THR A 78 -23.69 -16.66 -2.43
C THR A 78 -23.15 -16.48 -3.84
N SER A 79 -23.17 -17.55 -4.64
CA SER A 79 -22.75 -17.51 -6.05
C SER A 79 -23.61 -16.59 -6.92
N ASP A 80 -24.80 -16.18 -6.45
CA ASP A 80 -25.65 -15.22 -7.15
C ASP A 80 -24.99 -13.84 -7.32
N GLY A 81 -24.02 -13.52 -6.47
CA GLY A 81 -23.30 -12.24 -6.51
C GLY A 81 -22.02 -12.28 -7.34
N ASP A 82 -21.63 -13.42 -7.93
CA ASP A 82 -20.29 -13.60 -8.51
C ASP A 82 -20.03 -12.68 -9.72
N ASP A 83 -21.01 -12.49 -10.59
CA ASP A 83 -20.88 -11.59 -11.75
C ASP A 83 -20.77 -10.12 -11.32
N TYR A 84 -21.53 -9.74 -10.29
CA TYR A 84 -21.44 -8.40 -9.73
C TYR A 84 -20.12 -8.18 -8.98
N ALA A 85 -19.62 -9.19 -8.25
CA ALA A 85 -18.33 -9.12 -7.60
C ALA A 85 -17.18 -8.91 -8.60
N ARG A 86 -17.26 -9.53 -9.79
CA ARG A 86 -16.32 -9.26 -10.90
C ARG A 86 -16.42 -7.83 -11.40
N THR A 87 -17.63 -7.28 -11.50
CA THR A 87 -17.87 -5.87 -11.87
C THR A 87 -17.24 -4.92 -10.84
N VAL A 88 -17.46 -5.17 -9.54
CA VAL A 88 -16.85 -4.39 -8.45
C VAL A 88 -15.32 -4.49 -8.47
N LEU A 89 -14.76 -5.69 -8.69
CA LEU A 89 -13.32 -5.90 -8.83
C LEU A 89 -12.73 -5.06 -9.97
N THR A 90 -13.39 -5.06 -11.14
CA THR A 90 -12.97 -4.26 -12.29
C THR A 90 -12.98 -2.77 -11.94
N ALA A 91 -14.04 -2.26 -11.33
CA ALA A 91 -14.14 -0.86 -10.94
C ALA A 91 -13.02 -0.44 -9.95
N LEU A 92 -12.71 -1.29 -8.97
CA LEU A 92 -11.59 -1.04 -8.05
C LEU A 92 -10.25 -0.99 -8.78
N LYS A 93 -10.00 -1.93 -9.69
CA LYS A 93 -8.75 -1.99 -10.46
C LYS A 93 -8.59 -0.82 -11.43
N GLU A 94 -9.68 -0.39 -12.07
CA GLU A 94 -9.71 0.79 -12.94
C GLU A 94 -9.40 2.09 -12.17
N ALA A 95 -9.77 2.15 -10.89
CA ALA A 95 -9.37 3.22 -9.97
C ALA A 95 -7.93 3.09 -9.43
N GLY A 96 -7.13 2.13 -9.92
CA GLY A 96 -5.74 1.94 -9.51
C GLY A 96 -5.55 1.20 -8.18
N LEU A 97 -6.62 0.61 -7.63
CA LEU A 97 -6.55 -0.14 -6.37
C LEU A 97 -6.09 -1.58 -6.60
N ARG A 98 -5.23 -2.08 -5.72
CA ARG A 98 -4.80 -3.48 -5.66
C ARG A 98 -5.87 -4.31 -4.96
N ALA A 99 -6.83 -4.77 -5.75
CA ALA A 99 -7.96 -5.56 -5.27
C ALA A 99 -7.95 -7.02 -5.76
N GLU A 100 -8.45 -7.91 -4.90
CA GLU A 100 -8.67 -9.33 -5.19
C GLU A 100 -10.15 -9.72 -5.00
N ILE A 101 -10.51 -10.94 -5.38
CA ILE A 101 -11.88 -11.45 -5.30
C ILE A 101 -11.92 -12.84 -4.66
N ASP A 102 -12.93 -13.08 -3.83
CA ASP A 102 -13.18 -14.33 -3.13
C ASP A 102 -14.63 -14.82 -3.35
N ILE A 103 -14.80 -15.57 -4.43
CA ILE A 103 -16.06 -16.25 -4.82
C ILE A 103 -16.12 -17.72 -4.38
N ARG A 104 -15.24 -18.17 -3.47
CA ARG A 104 -15.28 -19.55 -2.98
C ARG A 104 -16.62 -19.83 -2.29
N ASN A 105 -17.12 -21.05 -2.39
CA ASN A 105 -18.35 -21.48 -1.70
C ASN A 105 -18.08 -21.74 -0.21
N GLU A 106 -17.77 -20.67 0.52
CA GLU A 106 -17.46 -20.67 1.95
C GLU A 106 -18.37 -19.68 2.68
N LYS A 107 -18.61 -19.92 3.98
CA LYS A 107 -19.43 -19.02 4.79
C LYS A 107 -18.81 -17.62 4.83
N ILE A 108 -19.61 -16.57 4.66
CA ILE A 108 -19.10 -15.18 4.65
C ILE A 108 -18.29 -14.83 5.91
N ASN A 109 -18.70 -15.32 7.08
CA ASN A 109 -17.96 -15.12 8.33
C ASN A 109 -16.55 -15.75 8.30
N TYR A 110 -16.39 -16.87 7.59
CA TYR A 110 -15.08 -17.50 7.39
C TYR A 110 -14.20 -16.60 6.51
N LYS A 111 -14.71 -16.17 5.35
CA LYS A 111 -14.01 -15.24 4.45
C LYS A 111 -13.60 -13.95 5.17
N VAL A 112 -14.52 -13.33 5.91
CA VAL A 112 -14.25 -12.12 6.71
C VAL A 112 -13.10 -12.33 7.68
N ARG A 113 -13.08 -13.47 8.39
CA ARG A 113 -12.03 -13.81 9.35
C ARG A 113 -10.69 -14.03 8.66
N GLU A 114 -10.66 -14.78 7.57
CA GLU A 114 -9.44 -15.05 6.78
C GLU A 114 -8.80 -13.74 6.28
N HIS A 115 -9.58 -12.87 5.63
CA HIS A 115 -9.10 -11.58 5.12
C HIS A 115 -8.72 -10.61 6.25
N SER A 116 -9.37 -10.70 7.41
CA SER A 116 -8.97 -9.96 8.61
C SER A 116 -7.63 -10.45 9.18
N HIS A 117 -7.33 -11.75 9.13
CA HIS A 117 -6.03 -12.29 9.51
C HIS A 117 -4.94 -11.88 8.55
N ALA A 118 -5.23 -11.85 7.25
CA ALA A 118 -4.35 -11.33 6.20
C ALA A 118 -4.19 -9.80 6.23
N LYS A 119 -4.85 -9.11 7.17
CA LYS A 119 -4.78 -7.66 7.37
C LYS A 119 -5.24 -6.84 6.16
N VAL A 120 -6.16 -7.37 5.35
CA VAL A 120 -6.76 -6.62 4.23
C VAL A 120 -7.55 -5.43 4.79
N PRO A 121 -7.23 -4.18 4.41
CA PRO A 121 -7.83 -2.96 4.97
C PRO A 121 -9.33 -2.83 4.71
N ALA A 122 -9.79 -3.22 3.52
CA ALA A 122 -11.19 -3.10 3.12
C ALA A 122 -11.73 -4.43 2.54
N LEU A 123 -12.90 -4.84 3.01
CA LEU A 123 -13.62 -6.00 2.48
C LEU A 123 -14.95 -5.51 1.92
N PHE A 124 -15.17 -5.75 0.63
CA PHE A 124 -16.38 -5.43 -0.11
C PHE A 124 -17.23 -6.69 -0.15
N VAL A 125 -18.32 -6.71 0.61
CA VAL A 125 -19.26 -7.83 0.63
C VAL A 125 -20.41 -7.51 -0.31
N VAL A 126 -20.69 -8.46 -1.22
CA VAL A 126 -21.78 -8.34 -2.18
C VAL A 126 -22.61 -9.61 -2.24
N GLY A 127 -23.92 -9.44 -2.42
CA GLY A 127 -24.86 -10.51 -2.72
C GLY A 127 -25.84 -10.07 -3.79
N ARG A 128 -26.97 -10.77 -3.90
CA ARG A 128 -28.03 -10.47 -4.88
C ARG A 128 -28.59 -9.05 -4.72
N ARG A 129 -28.86 -8.63 -3.47
CA ARG A 129 -29.41 -7.29 -3.18
C ARG A 129 -28.45 -6.19 -3.62
N GLU A 130 -27.18 -6.31 -3.26
CA GLU A 130 -26.15 -5.33 -3.64
C GLU A 130 -25.97 -5.26 -5.17
N ALA A 131 -26.12 -6.39 -5.87
CA ALA A 131 -26.11 -6.43 -7.33
C ALA A 131 -27.31 -5.73 -7.97
N GLU A 132 -28.52 -5.91 -7.42
CA GLU A 132 -29.74 -5.26 -7.91
C GLU A 132 -29.72 -3.74 -7.65
N GLU A 133 -29.16 -3.31 -6.52
CA GLU A 133 -29.12 -1.90 -6.11
C GLU A 133 -27.88 -1.15 -6.62
N GLY A 134 -26.89 -1.84 -7.17
CA GLY A 134 -25.61 -1.24 -7.57
C GLY A 134 -24.79 -0.71 -6.37
N THR A 135 -24.93 -1.36 -5.21
CA THR A 135 -24.30 -0.99 -3.95
C THR A 135 -23.24 -2.00 -3.53
N VAL A 136 -22.47 -1.70 -2.49
CA VAL A 136 -21.51 -2.61 -1.85
C VAL A 136 -21.55 -2.41 -0.35
N SER A 137 -21.40 -3.49 0.42
CA SER A 137 -21.22 -3.41 1.88
C SER A 137 -19.73 -3.43 2.20
N VAL A 138 -19.19 -2.30 2.65
CA VAL A 138 -17.76 -2.13 2.94
C VAL A 138 -17.52 -2.34 4.43
N ARG A 139 -16.61 -3.24 4.75
CA ARG A 139 -16.10 -3.48 6.10
C ARG A 139 -14.64 -3.10 6.18
N ARG A 140 -14.26 -2.35 7.21
CA ARG A 140 -12.88 -1.92 7.46
C ARG A 140 -12.18 -2.83 8.48
N LEU A 141 -10.91 -3.12 8.24
CA LEU A 141 -10.07 -3.87 9.17
C LEU A 141 -10.04 -3.19 10.55
N GLY A 142 -10.33 -3.97 11.59
CA GLY A 142 -10.37 -3.48 12.97
C GLY A 142 -11.70 -2.81 13.38
N SER A 143 -12.63 -2.61 12.44
CA SER A 143 -14.00 -2.17 12.75
C SER A 143 -14.98 -3.35 12.78
N LYS A 144 -16.02 -3.20 13.61
CA LYS A 144 -17.20 -4.08 13.60
C LYS A 144 -18.32 -3.52 12.72
N GLU A 145 -18.22 -2.26 12.34
CA GLU A 145 -19.21 -1.57 11.53
C GLU A 145 -19.05 -1.95 10.06
N GLN A 146 -20.16 -1.88 9.35
CA GLN A 146 -20.25 -2.05 7.91
C GLN A 146 -21.08 -0.90 7.37
N GLU A 147 -20.66 -0.34 6.24
CA GLU A 147 -21.34 0.76 5.57
C GLU A 147 -21.77 0.27 4.19
N THR A 148 -23.05 0.47 3.84
CA THR A 148 -23.54 0.21 2.48
C THR A 148 -23.45 1.50 1.68
N LEU A 149 -22.70 1.45 0.59
CA LEU A 149 -22.43 2.60 -0.29
C LEU A 149 -22.76 2.24 -1.74
N ALA A 150 -23.07 3.25 -2.56
CA ALA A 150 -23.07 3.06 -4.01
C ALA A 150 -21.65 2.67 -4.47
N LEU A 151 -21.54 1.79 -5.47
CA LEU A 151 -20.23 1.30 -5.94
C LEU A 151 -19.26 2.44 -6.26
N ASN A 152 -19.71 3.44 -7.02
CA ASN A 152 -18.88 4.57 -7.43
C ASN A 152 -18.37 5.39 -6.23
N GLU A 153 -19.22 5.57 -5.21
CA GLU A 153 -18.83 6.28 -3.99
C GLU A 153 -17.80 5.50 -3.18
N ALA A 154 -18.02 4.19 -3.01
CA ALA A 154 -17.09 3.34 -2.29
C ALA A 154 -15.71 3.28 -2.96
N VAL A 155 -15.68 3.21 -4.30
CA VAL A 155 -14.44 3.22 -5.09
C VAL A 155 -13.73 4.57 -4.95
N ALA A 156 -14.45 5.69 -5.09
CA ALA A 156 -13.87 7.02 -4.96
C ALA A 156 -13.26 7.24 -3.56
N ARG A 157 -14.01 6.96 -2.49
CA ARG A 157 -13.53 7.09 -1.11
C ARG A 157 -12.26 6.26 -0.86
N LEU A 158 -12.22 5.03 -1.35
CA LEU A 158 -11.08 4.15 -1.15
C LEU A 158 -9.87 4.58 -1.99
N SER A 159 -10.10 5.05 -3.21
CA SER A 159 -9.07 5.58 -4.10
C SER A 159 -8.39 6.81 -3.48
N ASP A 160 -9.18 7.75 -2.95
CA ASP A 160 -8.65 8.95 -2.30
C ASP A 160 -7.80 8.62 -1.07
N GLU A 161 -8.21 7.62 -0.27
CA GLU A 161 -7.43 7.14 0.87
C GLU A 161 -6.15 6.39 0.45
N ALA A 162 -6.15 5.78 -0.74
CA ALA A 162 -5.03 4.99 -1.25
C ALA A 162 -3.89 5.85 -1.82
N VAL A 163 -4.07 7.16 -1.91
CA VAL A 163 -3.04 8.10 -2.35
C VAL A 163 -1.88 8.11 -1.36
N MET A 164 -0.65 8.07 -1.87
CA MET A 164 0.55 8.16 -1.05
C MET A 164 0.61 9.53 -0.36
N PRO A 165 0.96 9.61 0.94
CA PRO A 165 1.13 10.88 1.62
C PRO A 165 2.12 11.80 0.89
N GLY A 166 1.70 13.01 0.55
CA GLY A 166 2.55 14.02 -0.11
C GLY A 166 2.41 14.11 -1.63
N LEU A 167 1.48 13.36 -2.23
CA LEU A 167 1.00 13.55 -3.61
C LEU A 167 -0.38 14.21 -3.62
#